data_AF-A0A5M3X897-F1
#
_entry.id   AF-A0A5M3X897-F1
#
_cell.length_a   1.000
_cell.length_b   1.000
_cell.length_c   1.000
_cell.angle_alpha   90.00
_cell.angle_beta   90.00
_cell.angle_gamma   90.00
#
_symmetry.space_group_name_H-M   'P 1'
#
loop_
_entity.id
_entity.type
_entity.pdbx_description
1 polymer ?
#
loop_
_entity_poly.entity_id
_entity_poly.type
_entity_poly.pdbx_seq_one_letter_code
_entity_poly.pdbx_strand_id
1 'polypeptide(L)'
;MPLQESSEDSVGLDYGQFFIHDVGTEFDITEFAGDAWFQTMDNCALILGMTSGMYASVKLELWSEPPDPVDPDDWSDDPISSQLFSEFGEICVSDVFLNTQTAYLLLGEEDTVWNVLAHRRPTSDSNYPEDYLFQFWKNS
;
A
#
# COMPACT_ATOMS: atom_id res chain seq x y z
N MET A 1 16.16 -3.23 -8.60
CA MET A 1 16.16 -3.53 -7.15
C MET A 1 15.74 -2.28 -6.41
N PRO A 2 15.01 -2.39 -5.29
CA PRO A 2 14.56 -1.23 -4.53
C PRO A 2 15.75 -0.44 -3.96
N LEU A 3 15.59 0.88 -3.89
CA LEU A 3 16.49 1.80 -3.19
C LEU A 3 16.34 1.68 -1.68
N GLN A 4 15.10 1.48 -1.24
CA GLN A 4 14.71 1.33 0.15
C GLN A 4 13.49 0.43 0.23
N GLU A 5 13.37 -0.31 1.33
CA GLU A 5 12.22 -1.13 1.66
C GLU A 5 11.82 -0.87 3.12
N SER A 6 10.52 -0.93 3.40
CA SER A 6 10.03 -1.06 4.77
C SER A 6 10.40 -2.43 5.32
N SER A 7 10.26 -2.61 6.63
CA SER A 7 10.13 -3.99 7.15
C SER A 7 8.87 -4.62 6.56
N GLU A 8 8.88 -5.95 6.40
CA GLU A 8 7.65 -6.68 6.16
C GLU A 8 6.86 -6.70 7.47
N ASP A 9 5.71 -6.05 7.46
CA ASP A 9 4.95 -5.73 8.66
C ASP A 9 3.49 -6.18 8.51
N SER A 10 2.85 -6.44 9.65
CA SER A 10 1.44 -6.85 9.69
C SER A 10 0.50 -5.66 9.87
N VAL A 11 -0.59 -5.61 9.11
CA VAL A 11 -1.71 -4.67 9.30
C VAL A 11 -3.00 -5.43 9.61
N GLY A 12 -3.86 -4.83 10.45
CA GLY A 12 -5.21 -5.35 10.69
C GLY A 12 -6.12 -5.09 9.49
N LEU A 13 -6.90 -6.10 9.10
CA LEU A 13 -7.91 -6.02 8.04
C LEU A 13 -9.29 -5.72 8.62
N ASP A 14 -9.45 -4.53 9.19
CA ASP A 14 -10.73 -4.12 9.77
C ASP A 14 -11.79 -3.97 8.68
N TYR A 15 -12.85 -4.79 8.75
CA TYR A 15 -13.83 -4.99 7.68
C TYR A 15 -13.23 -5.41 6.33
N GLY A 16 -12.07 -6.06 6.35
CA GLY A 16 -11.36 -6.44 5.14
C GLY A 16 -10.75 -5.22 4.43
N GLN A 17 -10.33 -4.20 5.17
CA GLN A 17 -9.79 -2.97 4.62
C GLN A 17 -8.60 -2.47 5.44
N PHE A 18 -7.72 -1.72 4.79
CA PHE A 18 -6.65 -0.94 5.41
C PHE A 18 -6.23 0.20 4.49
N PHE A 19 -5.33 1.06 4.96
CA PHE A 19 -4.90 2.25 4.25
C PHE A 19 -3.39 2.32 4.04
N ILE A 20 -2.99 3.01 2.98
CA ILE A 20 -1.68 3.65 2.86
C ILE A 20 -1.91 5.15 2.91
N HIS A 21 -1.18 5.88 3.73
CA HIS A 21 -1.29 7.33 3.74
C HIS A 21 0.02 8.00 4.16
N ASP A 22 0.14 9.27 3.82
CA ASP A 22 1.23 10.11 4.30
C ASP A 22 1.18 10.26 5.84
N VAL A 23 2.35 10.27 6.47
CA VAL A 23 2.46 10.36 7.93
C VAL A 23 2.01 11.75 8.39
N GLY A 24 1.06 11.78 9.33
CA GLY A 24 0.54 13.03 9.89
C GLY A 24 -0.68 13.58 9.18
N THR A 25 -1.18 12.86 8.17
CA THR A 25 -2.42 13.21 7.45
C THR A 25 -3.67 12.69 8.16
N GLU A 26 -4.73 13.50 8.17
CA GLU A 26 -6.10 13.04 8.40
C GLU A 26 -6.81 12.89 7.04
N PHE A 27 -7.55 11.80 6.84
CA PHE A 27 -8.29 11.55 5.60
C PHE A 27 -9.73 11.12 5.90
N ASP A 28 -10.66 11.46 5.01
CA ASP A 28 -12.06 11.05 5.10
C ASP A 28 -12.30 9.80 4.24
N ILE A 29 -12.44 8.65 4.90
CA ILE A 29 -12.76 7.36 4.28
C ILE A 29 -14.02 7.41 3.39
N THR A 30 -14.99 8.28 3.70
CA THR A 30 -16.27 8.29 2.98
C THR A 30 -16.17 8.78 1.54
N GLU A 31 -15.02 9.32 1.14
CA GLU A 31 -14.76 9.78 -0.21
C GLU A 31 -14.40 8.63 -1.17
N PHE A 32 -13.97 7.48 -0.65
CA PHE A 32 -13.66 6.31 -1.48
C PHE A 32 -14.92 5.60 -1.99
N ALA A 33 -14.97 5.34 -3.30
CA ALA A 33 -16.09 4.64 -3.93
C ALA A 33 -16.09 3.14 -3.61
N GLY A 34 -14.92 2.53 -3.39
CA GLY A 34 -14.79 1.12 -2.99
C GLY A 34 -15.14 0.11 -4.09
N ASP A 35 -15.02 0.49 -5.37
CA ASP A 35 -15.32 -0.35 -6.54
C ASP A 35 -14.10 -1.13 -7.09
N ALA A 36 -12.88 -0.79 -6.64
CA ALA A 36 -11.63 -1.48 -6.96
C ALA A 36 -10.87 -1.80 -5.67
N TRP A 37 -10.04 -2.84 -5.71
CA TRP A 37 -9.33 -3.27 -4.51
C TRP A 37 -8.20 -2.34 -4.09
N PHE A 38 -7.68 -1.54 -5.00
CA PHE A 38 -6.69 -0.50 -4.72
C PHE A 38 -7.18 0.81 -5.33
N GLN A 39 -7.35 1.81 -4.48
CA GLN A 39 -7.82 3.14 -4.89
C GLN A 39 -6.98 4.20 -4.20
N THR A 40 -6.49 5.16 -4.96
CA THR A 40 -5.76 6.31 -4.43
C THR A 40 -6.64 7.55 -4.51
N MET A 41 -6.57 8.40 -3.48
CA MET A 41 -7.19 9.71 -3.44
C MET A 41 -6.28 10.66 -2.66
N ASP A 42 -5.79 11.69 -3.34
CA ASP A 42 -4.82 12.64 -2.82
C ASP A 42 -3.64 11.93 -2.13
N ASN A 43 -3.52 12.06 -0.80
CA ASN A 43 -2.46 11.52 0.03
C ASN A 43 -2.82 10.25 0.80
N CYS A 44 -3.89 9.57 0.36
CA CYS A 44 -4.33 8.30 0.92
C CYS A 44 -4.64 7.28 -0.18
N ALA A 45 -4.55 6.00 0.16
CA ALA A 45 -5.05 4.90 -0.64
C ALA A 45 -5.86 3.93 0.23
N LEU A 46 -7.03 3.55 -0.27
CA LEU A 46 -7.86 2.47 0.28
C LEU A 46 -7.48 1.14 -0.36
N ILE A 47 -7.24 0.15 0.48
CA ILE A 47 -6.99 -1.23 0.08
C ILE A 47 -8.14 -2.10 0.57
N LEU A 48 -8.73 -2.89 -0.34
CA LEU A 48 -9.70 -3.92 -0.02
C LEU A 48 -9.01 -5.31 0.00
N GLY A 49 -9.19 -5.99 1.12
CA GLY A 49 -8.87 -7.39 1.39
C GLY A 49 -9.43 -8.33 0.33
N MET A 50 -8.70 -9.40 0.03
CA MET A 50 -9.18 -10.54 -0.74
C MET A 50 -10.10 -11.45 0.09
N THR A 51 -9.84 -11.58 1.38
CA THR A 51 -10.49 -12.54 2.29
C THR A 51 -11.06 -11.85 3.52
N SER A 52 -11.78 -12.61 4.35
CA SER A 52 -12.23 -12.17 5.67
C SER A 52 -11.18 -12.42 6.77
N GLY A 53 -9.89 -12.43 6.40
CA GLY A 53 -8.77 -12.56 7.33
C GLY A 53 -8.71 -11.42 8.35
N MET A 54 -8.00 -11.63 9.47
CA MET A 54 -7.81 -10.59 10.48
C MET A 54 -6.60 -9.70 10.19
N TYR A 55 -5.58 -10.23 9.53
CA TYR A 55 -4.33 -9.51 9.25
C TYR A 55 -3.83 -9.79 7.84
N ALA A 56 -3.03 -8.89 7.31
CA ALA A 56 -2.27 -9.08 6.08
C ALA A 56 -0.79 -8.74 6.31
N SER A 57 0.10 -9.37 5.55
CA SER A 57 1.49 -8.94 5.43
C SER A 57 1.59 -7.83 4.38
N VAL A 58 2.31 -6.76 4.71
CA VAL A 58 2.50 -5.62 3.81
C VAL A 58 3.97 -5.23 3.75
N LYS A 59 4.43 -4.95 2.54
CA LYS A 59 5.76 -4.41 2.26
C LYS A 59 5.67 -3.19 1.34
N LEU A 60 6.40 -2.14 1.68
CA LEU A 60 6.57 -0.96 0.85
C LEU A 60 7.99 -0.90 0.29
N GLU A 61 8.13 -0.47 -0.96
CA GLU A 61 9.43 -0.33 -1.63
C GLU A 61 9.54 1.00 -2.37
N LEU A 62 10.70 1.64 -2.31
CA LEU A 62 11.05 2.82 -3.09
C LEU A 62 12.00 2.45 -4.23
N TRP A 63 11.72 2.94 -5.43
CA TRP A 63 12.48 2.66 -6.65
C TRP A 63 12.89 3.97 -7.36
N SER A 64 14.03 3.94 -8.04
CA SER A 64 14.52 5.08 -8.84
C SER A 64 13.78 5.26 -10.16
N GLU A 65 13.20 4.19 -10.68
CA GLU A 65 12.51 4.08 -11.96
C GLU A 65 11.40 3.03 -11.83
N PRO A 66 10.47 2.93 -12.80
CA PRO A 66 9.42 1.91 -12.74
C PRO A 66 10.02 0.52 -12.49
N PRO A 67 9.49 -0.27 -11.54
CA PRO A 67 9.99 -1.61 -11.26
C PRO A 67 9.84 -2.51 -12.49
N ASP A 68 10.75 -3.47 -12.63
CA ASP A 68 10.64 -4.50 -13.66
C ASP A 68 9.33 -5.28 -13.49
N PRO A 69 8.72 -5.77 -14.60
CA PRO A 69 7.57 -6.65 -14.51
C PRO A 69 7.88 -7.87 -13.62
N VAL A 70 7.02 -8.11 -12.64
CA VAL A 70 7.05 -9.32 -11.81
C VAL A 70 6.60 -10.54 -12.62
N ASP A 71 6.99 -11.74 -12.18
CA ASP A 71 6.48 -12.98 -12.77
C ASP A 71 4.97 -13.06 -12.49
N PRO A 72 4.11 -13.29 -13.51
CA PRO A 72 2.68 -13.45 -13.29
C PRO A 72 2.32 -14.60 -12.35
N ASP A 73 3.21 -15.57 -12.13
CA ASP A 73 2.98 -16.66 -11.16
C ASP A 73 3.28 -16.25 -9.70
N ASP A 74 3.92 -15.09 -9.47
CA ASP A 74 4.27 -14.62 -8.12
C ASP A 74 3.11 -13.93 -7.39
N TRP A 75 2.13 -13.41 -8.13
CA TRP A 75 1.01 -12.60 -7.64
C TRP A 75 -0.33 -13.05 -8.23
N SER A 76 -1.42 -12.92 -7.47
CA SER A 76 -2.72 -13.48 -7.87
C SER A 76 -3.45 -12.64 -8.92
N ASP A 77 -3.36 -11.33 -8.77
CA ASP A 77 -4.15 -10.37 -9.52
C ASP A 77 -3.26 -9.53 -10.43
N ASP A 78 -3.84 -9.03 -11.51
CA ASP A 78 -3.18 -8.02 -12.34
C ASP A 78 -2.81 -6.82 -11.47
N PRO A 79 -1.54 -6.39 -11.47
CA PRO A 79 -1.11 -5.29 -10.62
C PRO A 79 -1.79 -3.99 -11.05
N ILE A 80 -2.20 -3.20 -10.06
CA ILE A 80 -2.84 -1.90 -10.30
C ILE A 80 -1.79 -0.81 -10.16
N SER A 81 -1.66 0.02 -11.20
CA SER A 81 -0.82 1.21 -11.19
C SER A 81 -1.67 2.46 -10.96
N SER A 82 -1.25 3.32 -10.04
CA SER A 82 -1.90 4.59 -9.73
C SER A 82 -0.89 5.65 -9.29
N GLN A 83 -1.37 6.77 -8.75
CA GLN A 83 -0.56 7.85 -8.21
C GLN A 83 -1.05 8.26 -6.82
N LEU A 84 -0.09 8.58 -5.94
CA LEU A 84 -0.33 9.03 -4.57
C LEU A 84 0.44 10.33 -4.35
N PHE A 85 -0.22 11.37 -3.86
CA PHE A 85 0.44 12.60 -3.43
C PHE A 85 1.05 12.38 -2.04
N SER A 86 2.29 12.82 -1.85
CA SER A 86 2.94 12.83 -0.53
C SER A 86 3.26 14.27 -0.16
N GLU A 87 2.66 14.74 0.93
CA GLU A 87 2.88 16.05 1.51
C GLU A 87 4.18 16.07 2.33
N PHE A 88 4.42 15.05 3.17
CA PHE A 88 5.58 15.02 4.09
C PHE A 88 6.72 14.10 3.63
N GLY A 89 6.55 13.41 2.50
CA GLY A 89 7.60 12.55 1.94
C GLY A 89 7.85 11.26 2.74
N GLU A 90 6.95 10.89 3.64
CA GLU A 90 6.97 9.63 4.38
C GLU A 90 5.57 9.04 4.40
N ILE A 91 5.45 7.75 4.06
CA ILE A 91 4.17 7.05 4.05
C ILE A 91 4.18 5.90 5.05
N CYS A 92 3.00 5.50 5.50
CA CYS A 92 2.80 4.35 6.35
C CYS A 92 1.52 3.61 5.96
N VAL A 93 1.38 2.42 6.52
CA VAL A 93 0.19 1.58 6.42
C VAL A 93 -0.58 1.66 7.73
N SER A 94 -1.91 1.73 7.69
CA SER A 94 -2.72 1.74 8.91
C SER A 94 -4.01 0.92 8.81
N ASP A 95 -4.46 0.41 9.96
CA ASP A 95 -5.80 -0.17 10.09
C ASP A 95 -6.89 0.92 10.09
N VAL A 96 -8.15 0.51 9.88
CA VAL A 96 -9.27 1.44 9.71
C VAL A 96 -9.75 2.05 11.03
N PHE A 97 -9.70 1.31 12.13
CA PHE A 97 -10.37 1.70 13.37
C PHE A 97 -9.47 2.38 14.39
N LEU A 98 -8.32 1.78 14.65
CA LEU A 98 -7.37 2.23 15.66
C LEU A 98 -6.34 3.18 15.08
N ASN A 99 -6.25 3.26 13.75
CA ASN A 99 -5.24 4.00 13.02
C ASN A 99 -3.84 3.59 13.49
N THR A 100 -3.65 2.29 13.77
CA THR A 100 -2.34 1.76 14.14
C THR A 100 -1.46 1.79 12.92
N GLN A 101 -0.43 2.62 12.95
CA GLN A 101 0.49 2.79 11.84
C GLN A 101 1.63 1.76 11.90
N THR A 102 2.00 1.24 10.73
CA THR A 102 3.04 0.23 10.52
C THR A 102 3.67 0.39 9.14
N ALA A 103 4.67 -0.43 8.79
CA ALA A 103 5.30 -0.46 7.47
C ALA A 103 5.69 0.94 6.95
N TYR A 104 6.49 1.69 7.71
CA TYR A 104 6.91 3.05 7.33
C TYR A 104 7.89 3.03 6.15
N LEU A 105 7.72 3.96 5.21
CA LEU A 105 8.64 4.18 4.09
C LEU A 105 8.88 5.68 3.87
N LEU A 106 10.14 6.09 4.04
CA LEU A 106 10.62 7.41 3.63
C LEU A 106 10.76 7.47 2.10
N LEU A 107 9.96 8.31 1.45
CA LEU A 107 10.02 8.59 0.01
C LEU A 107 11.08 9.67 -0.29
N GLY A 108 11.29 10.61 0.64
CA GLY A 108 12.40 11.55 0.63
C GLY A 108 12.16 12.88 -0.09
N GLU A 109 11.01 13.09 -0.73
CA GLU A 109 10.56 14.38 -1.26
C GLU A 109 9.14 14.70 -0.79
N GLU A 110 8.98 15.89 -0.17
CA GLU A 110 7.72 16.50 0.22
C GLU A 110 6.98 17.08 -1.00
N ASP A 111 5.69 17.38 -0.84
CA ASP A 111 4.82 18.00 -1.86
C ASP A 111 4.93 17.37 -3.27
N THR A 112 5.04 16.03 -3.33
CA THR A 112 5.38 15.30 -4.56
C THR A 112 4.38 14.20 -4.87
N VAL A 113 4.01 14.08 -6.14
CA VAL A 113 3.20 12.96 -6.63
C VAL A 113 4.11 11.78 -7.00
N TRP A 114 3.86 10.64 -6.37
CA TRP A 114 4.55 9.39 -6.58
C TRP A 114 3.68 8.44 -7.38
N ASN A 115 4.27 7.71 -8.33
CA ASN A 115 3.58 6.57 -8.90
C ASN A 115 3.66 5.41 -7.92
N VAL A 116 2.63 4.57 -7.91
CA VAL A 116 2.55 3.38 -7.07
C VAL A 116 2.05 2.20 -7.89
N LEU A 117 2.75 1.07 -7.78
CA LEU A 117 2.33 -0.21 -8.33
C LEU A 117 1.97 -1.13 -7.16
N ALA A 118 0.72 -1.60 -7.15
CA ALA A 118 0.17 -2.43 -6.10
C ALA A 118 0.01 -3.87 -6.58
N HIS A 119 0.56 -4.80 -5.80
CA HIS A 119 0.42 -6.24 -5.98
C HIS A 119 -0.25 -6.86 -4.76
N ARG A 120 -1.02 -7.93 -4.98
CA ARG A 120 -1.61 -8.72 -3.89
C ARG A 120 -1.70 -10.20 -4.24
N ARG A 121 -1.68 -11.04 -3.21
CA ARG A 121 -1.93 -12.48 -3.36
C ARG A 121 -2.46 -13.08 -2.05
N PRO A 122 -3.26 -14.17 -2.14
CA PRO A 122 -3.54 -14.97 -0.97
C PRO A 122 -2.30 -15.78 -0.59
N THR A 123 -2.18 -16.13 0.68
CA THR A 123 -1.15 -17.02 1.20
C THR A 123 -1.78 -18.29 1.79
N SER A 124 -0.92 -19.25 2.14
CA SER A 124 -1.34 -20.43 2.91
C SER A 124 -1.20 -20.24 4.43
N ASP A 125 -0.69 -19.09 4.89
CA ASP A 125 -0.58 -18.77 6.31
C ASP A 125 -1.94 -18.31 6.84
N SER A 126 -2.50 -19.06 7.79
CA SER A 126 -3.79 -18.71 8.39
C SER A 126 -3.76 -17.43 9.23
N ASN A 127 -2.58 -17.00 9.69
CA ASN A 127 -2.44 -15.77 10.49
C ASN A 127 -2.35 -14.53 9.59
N TYR A 128 -1.72 -14.68 8.43
CA TYR A 128 -1.55 -13.64 7.42
C TYR A 128 -1.99 -14.18 6.06
N PRO A 129 -3.31 -14.37 5.85
CA PRO A 129 -3.84 -15.02 4.66
C PRO A 129 -3.59 -14.27 3.36
N GLU A 130 -3.00 -13.07 3.40
CA GLU A 130 -2.81 -12.18 2.27
C GLU A 130 -1.49 -11.42 2.39
N ASP A 131 -0.78 -11.32 1.26
CA ASP A 131 0.42 -10.51 1.11
C ASP A 131 0.14 -9.34 0.16
N TYR A 132 0.68 -8.18 0.50
CA TYR A 132 0.63 -6.98 -0.33
C TYR A 132 2.02 -6.37 -0.51
N LEU A 133 2.29 -5.95 -1.74
CA LEU A 133 3.51 -5.22 -2.09
C LEU A 133 3.14 -3.93 -2.81
N PHE A 134 3.67 -2.81 -2.32
CA PHE A 134 3.49 -1.50 -2.94
C PHE A 134 4.84 -0.89 -3.29
N GLN A 135 5.01 -0.58 -4.58
CA GLN A 135 6.28 -0.10 -5.12
C GLN A 135 6.11 1.33 -5.62
N PHE A 136 6.90 2.25 -5.08
CA PHE A 136 6.81 3.68 -5.34
C PHE A 136 7.98 4.15 -6.19
N TRP A 137 7.73 5.02 -7.16
CA TRP A 137 8.76 5.71 -7.92
C TRP A 137 8.27 7.05 -8.45
N LYS A 138 9.20 7.95 -8.72
CA LYS A 138 8.93 9.27 -9.30
C LYS A 138 9.01 9.23 -10.83
N ASN A 139 8.21 10.07 -11.50
CA ASN A 139 8.44 10.40 -12.90
C ASN A 139 9.63 11.37 -12.98
N SER A 140 10.66 10.96 -13.72
CA SER A 140 11.89 11.74 -13.94
C SER A 140 11.63 13.11 -14.56
#